data_AF-A0A7C3T0G1-F1
#
_entry.id   AF-A0A7C3T0G1-F1
#
_cell.length_a   1.000
_cell.length_b   1.000
_cell.length_c   1.000
_cell.angle_alpha   90.00
_cell.angle_beta   90.00
_cell.angle_gamma   90.00
#
_symmetry.space_group_name_H-M   'P 1'
#
loop_
_entity.id
_entity.type
_entity.pdbx_description
1 polymer ?
#
loop_
_entity_poly.entity_id
_entity_poly.type
_entity_poly.pdbx_seq_one_letter_code
_entity_poly.pdbx_strand_id
1 'polypeptide(L)'
;MGEGRKRPFPAVELRADAGHCLETAARREYQRLTRAYLRGELEESEAEERIELLREFLEKADFPALRRACEVRLREGRGTAFLLFRQGEGLRYGFLDEVGGAGRSTGGSHG
;
A
#
# COMPACT_ATOMS: atom_id res chain seq x y z
N MET A 1 31.21 5.21 -0.19
CA MET A 1 30.03 6.09 -0.24
C MET A 1 28.86 5.24 0.24
N GLY A 2 28.17 5.68 1.30
CA GLY A 2 27.26 4.83 2.06
C GLY A 2 25.99 4.50 1.29
N GLU A 3 25.73 3.21 1.05
CA GLU A 3 24.43 2.71 0.60
C GLU A 3 23.42 2.90 1.74
N GLY A 4 22.80 4.08 1.78
CA GLY A 4 21.70 4.38 2.65
C GLY A 4 20.50 3.51 2.26
N ARG A 5 20.23 2.47 3.06
CA ARG A 5 18.93 1.79 3.25
C ARG A 5 17.98 2.00 2.06
N LYS A 6 18.23 1.34 0.92
CA LYS A 6 17.28 1.30 -0.18
C LYS A 6 15.98 0.70 0.38
N ARG A 7 14.97 1.54 0.60
CA ARG A 7 13.58 1.06 0.60
C ARG A 7 13.43 0.27 -0.71
N PRO A 8 12.66 -0.83 -0.74
CA PRO A 8 12.34 -1.47 -2.01
C PRO A 8 11.53 -0.46 -2.82
N PHE A 9 12.23 0.38 -3.59
CA PHE A 9 11.64 1.13 -4.66
C PHE A 9 11.41 0.09 -5.76
N PRO A 10 10.16 -0.13 -6.16
CA PRO A 10 8.99 0.72 -5.96
C PRO A 10 8.05 0.21 -4.85
N ALA A 11 7.60 1.12 -3.98
CA ALA A 11 6.52 0.88 -3.02
C ALA A 11 5.47 1.99 -3.10
N VAL A 12 4.20 1.63 -2.95
CA VAL A 12 3.06 2.54 -2.99
C VAL A 12 2.23 2.35 -1.73
N GLU A 13 2.00 3.44 -1.02
CA GLU A 13 1.14 3.46 0.16
C GLU A 13 -0.27 3.89 -0.24
N LEU A 14 -1.25 3.04 0.05
CA LEU A 14 -2.66 3.34 -0.17
C LEU A 14 -3.38 3.42 1.17
N ARG A 15 -4.35 4.32 1.31
CA ARG A 15 -5.29 4.32 2.44
C ARG A 15 -6.69 4.13 1.91
N ALA A 16 -7.37 3.11 2.42
CA ALA A 16 -8.82 3.05 2.36
C ALA A 16 -9.39 3.68 3.61
N ASP A 17 -10.62 4.19 3.54
CA ASP A 17 -11.38 4.70 4.68
C ASP A 17 -12.81 4.15 4.60
N ALA A 18 -13.61 4.34 5.65
CA ALA A 18 -15.00 3.83 5.72
C ALA A 18 -15.89 4.27 4.53
N GLY A 19 -15.56 5.36 3.84
CA GLY A 19 -16.23 5.84 2.63
C GLY A 19 -15.42 5.69 1.33
N HIS A 20 -14.15 5.30 1.40
CA HIS A 20 -13.26 5.24 0.23
C HIS A 20 -12.63 3.85 0.11
N CYS A 21 -13.10 3.08 -0.86
CA CYS A 21 -12.56 1.75 -1.15
C CYS A 21 -11.10 1.84 -1.62
N LEU A 22 -10.32 0.80 -1.32
CA LEU A 22 -8.93 0.67 -1.80
C LEU A 22 -8.81 0.78 -3.31
N GLU A 23 -9.80 0.29 -4.05
CA GLU A 23 -9.88 0.44 -5.49
C GLU A 23 -9.82 1.92 -5.92
N THR A 24 -10.60 2.77 -5.24
CA THR A 24 -10.64 4.20 -5.52
C THR A 24 -9.31 4.87 -5.16
N ALA A 25 -8.71 4.49 -4.04
CA ALA A 25 -7.40 5.00 -3.64
C ALA A 25 -6.30 4.60 -4.65
N ALA A 26 -6.26 3.32 -5.04
CA ALA A 26 -5.34 2.80 -6.05
C ALA A 26 -5.51 3.50 -7.40
N ARG A 27 -6.75 3.63 -7.89
CA ARG A 27 -7.05 4.34 -9.13
C ARG A 27 -6.61 5.80 -9.10
N ARG A 28 -6.84 6.50 -7.97
CA ARG A 28 -6.43 7.91 -7.82
C ARG A 28 -4.91 8.05 -7.87
N GLU A 29 -4.18 7.21 -7.15
CA GLU A 29 -2.72 7.26 -7.16
C GLU A 29 -2.15 6.86 -8.53
N TYR A 30 -2.72 5.85 -9.18
CA TYR A 30 -2.36 5.46 -10.55
C TYR A 30 -2.51 6.64 -11.51
N GLN A 31 -3.68 7.29 -11.52
CA GLN A 31 -3.91 8.46 -12.38
C GLN A 31 -2.99 9.62 -12.05
N ARG A 32 -2.67 9.83 -10.77
CA ARG A 32 -1.75 10.88 -10.33
C ARG A 32 -0.33 10.61 -10.83
N LEU A 33 0.16 9.38 -10.72
CA LEU A 33 1.47 8.97 -11.21
C LEU A 33 1.55 9.02 -12.73
N THR A 34 0.54 8.51 -13.45
CA THR A 34 0.49 8.61 -14.92
C THR A 34 0.50 10.06 -15.37
N ARG A 35 -0.25 10.95 -14.71
CA ARG A 35 -0.22 12.39 -15.03
C ARG A 35 1.14 13.01 -14.73
N ALA A 36 1.77 12.67 -13.61
CA ALA A 36 3.10 13.17 -13.25
C ALA A 36 4.18 12.68 -14.24
N TYR A 37 4.09 11.42 -14.67
CA TYR A 37 4.92 10.84 -15.73
C TYR A 37 4.77 11.59 -17.05
N LEU A 38 3.53 11.82 -17.50
CA LEU A 38 3.25 12.59 -18.73
C LEU A 38 3.73 14.05 -18.65
N ARG A 39 3.83 14.60 -17.43
CA ARG A 39 4.33 15.96 -17.19
C ARG A 39 5.85 16.02 -16.99
N GLY A 40 6.55 14.89 -16.95
CA GLY A 40 7.99 14.82 -16.67
C GLY A 40 8.37 15.24 -15.25
N GLU A 41 7.43 15.14 -14.29
CA GLU A 41 7.67 15.52 -12.88
C GLU A 41 8.31 14.40 -12.05
N LEU A 42 8.42 13.19 -12.63
CA LEU A 42 9.00 12.01 -12.02
C LEU A 42 9.98 11.37 -13.01
N GLU A 43 11.01 10.71 -12.50
CA GLU A 43 11.85 9.85 -13.33
C GLU A 43 11.01 8.78 -14.01
N GLU A 44 11.21 8.58 -15.31
CA GLU A 44 10.46 7.62 -16.11
C GLU A 44 10.52 6.22 -15.49
N SER A 45 11.71 5.75 -15.14
CA SER A 45 11.91 4.44 -14.49
C SER A 45 11.13 4.30 -13.18
N GLU A 46 11.12 5.33 -12.33
CA GLU A 46 10.43 5.26 -11.03
C GLU A 46 8.91 5.31 -11.21
N ALA A 47 8.42 6.16 -12.11
CA ALA A 47 7.00 6.30 -12.36
C ALA A 47 6.45 5.04 -13.04
N GLU A 48 7.15 4.51 -14.03
CA GLU A 48 6.76 3.32 -14.79
C GLU A 48 6.65 2.10 -13.85
N GLU A 49 7.64 1.86 -12.99
CA GLU A 49 7.55 0.74 -12.06
C GLU A 49 6.40 0.89 -11.04
N ARG A 50 6.14 2.10 -10.51
CA ARG A 50 4.99 2.34 -9.60
C ARG A 50 3.65 2.19 -10.31
N ILE A 51 3.56 2.66 -11.56
CA ILE A 51 2.38 2.55 -12.42
C ILE A 51 2.08 1.08 -12.70
N GLU A 52 3.08 0.28 -13.05
CA GLU A 52 2.94 -1.15 -13.27
C GLU A 52 2.53 -1.90 -12.00
N LEU A 53 3.10 -1.53 -10.83
CA LEU A 53 2.69 -2.05 -9.52
C LEU A 53 1.21 -1.82 -9.22
N LEU A 54 0.75 -0.59 -9.43
CA LEU A 54 -0.64 -0.20 -9.21
C LEU A 54 -1.56 -0.83 -10.23
N ARG A 55 -1.13 -0.97 -11.48
CA ARG A 55 -1.88 -1.63 -12.53
C ARG A 55 -2.07 -3.11 -12.21
N GLU A 56 -0.99 -3.81 -11.88
CA GLU A 56 -1.04 -5.24 -11.52
C GLU A 56 -1.90 -5.45 -10.26
N PHE A 57 -1.83 -4.53 -9.29
CA PHE A 57 -2.75 -4.54 -8.15
C PHE A 57 -4.19 -4.32 -8.58
N LEU A 58 -4.47 -3.35 -9.46
CA LEU A 58 -5.84 -3.10 -9.91
C LEU A 58 -6.42 -4.27 -10.70
N GLU A 59 -5.58 -5.04 -11.41
CA GLU A 59 -6.00 -6.22 -12.17
C GLU A 59 -6.09 -7.51 -11.31
N LYS A 60 -5.19 -7.69 -10.32
CA LYS A 60 -5.09 -8.93 -9.52
C LYS A 60 -5.67 -8.82 -8.10
N ALA A 61 -5.94 -7.62 -7.59
CA ALA A 61 -6.39 -7.49 -6.21
C ALA A 61 -7.86 -7.86 -6.03
N ASP A 62 -8.13 -8.62 -4.98
CA ASP A 62 -9.48 -8.95 -4.54
C ASP A 62 -10.12 -7.79 -3.77
N PHE A 63 -10.63 -6.76 -4.48
CA PHE A 63 -11.38 -5.66 -3.86
C PHE A 63 -12.53 -6.11 -2.95
N PRO A 64 -13.30 -7.18 -3.25
CA PRO A 64 -14.34 -7.67 -2.34
C PRO A 64 -13.77 -8.14 -1.00
N ALA A 65 -12.62 -8.84 -1.04
CA ALA A 65 -11.95 -9.33 0.16
C ALA A 65 -11.31 -8.17 0.96
N LEU A 66 -10.68 -7.22 0.25
CA LEU A 66 -10.09 -6.02 0.84
C LEU A 66 -11.14 -5.15 1.53
N ARG A 67 -12.32 -4.97 0.90
CA ARG A 67 -13.43 -4.24 1.48
C ARG A 67 -13.88 -4.87 2.80
N ARG A 68 -14.10 -6.19 2.82
CA ARG A 68 -14.48 -6.90 4.05
C ARG A 68 -13.41 -6.78 5.13
N ALA A 69 -12.14 -6.93 4.78
CA ALA A 69 -11.04 -6.78 5.72
C ALA A 69 -10.95 -5.35 6.29
N CYS A 70 -11.19 -4.32 5.47
CA CYS A 70 -11.31 -2.93 5.92
C CYS A 70 -12.51 -2.73 6.84
N GLU A 71 -13.70 -3.26 6.50
CA GLU A 71 -14.89 -3.13 7.36
C GLU A 71 -14.67 -3.75 8.74
N VAL A 72 -14.01 -4.92 8.80
CA VAL A 72 -13.63 -5.55 10.07
C VAL A 72 -12.63 -4.68 10.84
N ARG A 73 -11.56 -4.20 10.19
CA ARG A 73 -10.54 -3.34 10.85
C ARG A 73 -11.10 -1.99 11.30
N LEU A 74 -11.96 -1.36 10.51
CA LEU A 74 -12.61 -0.10 10.86
C LEU A 74 -13.53 -0.27 12.08
N ARG A 75 -14.25 -1.39 12.17
CA ARG A 75 -15.02 -1.74 13.38
C ARG A 75 -14.13 -1.94 14.60
N GLU A 76 -12.93 -2.46 14.42
CA GLU A 76 -11.92 -2.59 15.48
C GLU A 76 -11.15 -1.29 15.79
N GLY A 77 -11.43 -0.20 15.08
CA GLY A 77 -10.70 1.08 15.23
C GLY A 77 -9.24 1.01 14.75
N ARG A 78 -8.90 0.04 13.90
CA ARG A 78 -7.56 -0.10 13.33
C ARG A 78 -7.39 0.70 12.04
N GLY A 79 -6.16 1.09 11.76
CA GLY A 79 -5.80 1.75 10.51
C GLY A 79 -5.95 0.83 9.29
N THR A 80 -6.39 1.43 8.19
CA THR A 80 -6.62 0.80 6.88
C THR A 80 -5.58 1.26 5.86
N ALA A 81 -4.36 1.49 6.34
CA ALA A 81 -3.20 1.75 5.48
C ALA A 81 -2.70 0.43 4.88
N PHE A 82 -2.43 0.46 3.58
CA PHE A 82 -1.90 -0.63 2.78
C PHE A 82 -0.58 -0.20 2.17
N LEU A 83 0.36 -1.13 2.16
CA LEU A 83 1.63 -0.99 1.48
C LEU A 83 1.68 -2.02 0.36
N LEU A 84 1.92 -1.53 -0.85
CA LEU A 84 2.20 -2.32 -2.03
C LEU A 84 3.68 -2.18 -2.32
N PHE A 85 4.34 -3.29 -2.63
CA PHE A 85 5.74 -3.28 -2.98
C PHE A 85 6.04 -4.42 -3.96
N ARG A 86 7.01 -4.17 -4.83
CA ARG A 86 7.57 -5.24 -5.68
C ARG A 86 8.52 -6.07 -4.81
N GLN A 87 8.32 -7.38 -4.78
CA GLN A 87 9.26 -8.31 -4.14
C GLN A 87 9.75 -9.30 -5.20
N GLY A 88 10.93 -9.03 -5.77
CA GLY A 88 11.46 -9.82 -6.89
C GLY A 88 10.55 -9.71 -8.12
N GLU A 89 10.10 -10.85 -8.65
CA GLU A 89 9.17 -10.92 -9.79
C GLU A 89 7.69 -10.85 -9.39
N GLY A 90 7.38 -10.77 -8.09
CA GLY A 90 6.00 -10.79 -7.58
C GLY A 90 5.52 -9.46 -7.00
N LEU A 91 4.27 -9.11 -7.27
CA LEU A 91 3.53 -8.10 -6.50
C LEU A 91 3.19 -8.65 -5.10
N ARG A 92 3.58 -7.91 -4.06
CA ARG A 92 3.16 -8.17 -2.68
C ARG A 92 2.45 -6.93 -2.13
N TYR A 93 1.41 -7.17 -1.34
CA TYR A 93 0.72 -6.12 -0.62
C TYR A 93 0.34 -6.60 0.78
N GLY A 94 0.28 -5.66 1.72
CA GLY A 94 -0.07 -5.94 3.11
C GLY A 94 -0.55 -4.70 3.83
N PHE A 95 -1.20 -4.88 4.98
CA PHE A 95 -1.62 -3.76 5.81
C PHE A 95 -0.43 -3.21 6.60
N LEU A 96 -0.24 -1.89 6.59
CA LEU A 96 0.87 -1.23 7.28
C LEU A 96 0.84 -1.46 8.80
N ASP A 97 -0.33 -1.75 9.38
CA ASP A 97 -0.49 -2.11 10.81
C ASP A 97 0.35 -3.35 11.21
N GLU A 98 0.59 -4.29 10.28
CA GLU A 98 1.49 -5.43 10.51
C GLU A 98 2.97 -5.09 10.28
N VAL A 99 3.24 -4.15 9.37
CA VAL A 99 4.62 -3.79 8.99
C VAL A 99 5.25 -2.81 9.99
N GLY A 100 4.42 -2.08 10.76
CA GLY A 100 4.84 -1.11 11.80
C GLY A 100 4.66 -1.55 13.24
N GLY A 101 4.35 -2.83 13.49
CA GLY A 101 4.03 -3.37 14.82
C GLY A 101 5.23 -3.62 15.74
N ALA A 102 6.10 -2.63 15.97
CA ALA A 102 6.94 -2.62 17.16
C ALA A 102 6.11 -2.06 18.33
N GLY A 103 5.64 -2.94 19.21
CA GLY A 103 5.15 -2.56 20.54
C GLY A 103 3.63 -2.65 20.73
N ARG A 104 3.10 -3.86 20.85
CA ARG A 104 2.06 -4.11 21.85
C ARG A 104 2.56 -5.18 22.80
N SER A 105 3.22 -4.71 23.86
CA SER A 105 3.42 -5.47 25.09
C SER A 105 2.04 -5.93 25.56
N THR A 106 1.73 -7.22 25.36
CA THR A 106 0.72 -7.89 26.17
C THR A 106 1.29 -7.97 27.59
N GLY A 107 1.13 -6.90 28.35
CA GLY A 107 1.37 -6.90 29.79
C GLY A 107 0.37 -7.87 30.40
N GLY A 108 0.88 -9.01 30.88
CA GLY A 108 0.13 -9.90 31.75
C GLY A 108 -0.31 -9.15 33.01
N SER A 109 -1.51 -9.45 33.48
CA SER A 109 -1.98 -9.13 34.83
C SER A 109 -2.83 -10.33 35.25
N HIS A 110 -2.15 -11.28 35.91
CA HIS A 110 -2.29 -11.58 37.35
C HIS A 110 -3.61 -12.30 37.68
N GLY A 111 -3.46 -13.59 37.99
CA GLY A 111 -4.34 -14.37 38.84
C GLY A 111 -3.45 -15.18 39.78
#